data_AF-A0A7S2EMF4-F1
#
_entry.id   AF-A0A7S2EMF4-F1
#
_cell.length_a   1.000
_cell.length_b   1.000
_cell.length_c   1.000
_cell.angle_alpha   90.00
_cell.angle_beta   90.00
_cell.angle_gamma   90.00
#
_symmetry.space_group_name_H-M   'P 1'
#
loop_
_entity.id
_entity.type
_entity.pdbx_description
1 polymer ?
#
loop_
_entity_poly.entity_id
_entity_poly.type
_entity_poly.pdbx_seq_one_letter_code
_entity_poly.pdbx_strand_id
1 'polypeptide(L)'
;IAAHHIAAGIFGIFAGIFHLTVRPPQRLYRALRMGNIETVLSSSIAAVFFAAFVTSGTMWYGAAATPIELFGPTRYQWDSGYFQQEIERQVETSVSEGLSESQAWSRIPDKLAFYDYIGNNPAKGGLFRAGPMNKGDGIAEAWLGHPIFRDKDGRELTVRRMPAFFETFPVILVDKDGIIRADIPV
;
A
#
# COMPACT_ATOMS: atom_id res chain seq x y z
N ILE A 1 -2.12 8.48 -17.22
CA ILE A 1 -2.51 9.76 -16.58
C ILE A 1 -2.48 10.93 -17.57
N ALA A 2 -1.33 11.24 -18.22
CA ALA A 2 -1.26 12.33 -19.21
C ALA A 2 -2.26 12.18 -20.37
N ALA A 3 -2.29 10.99 -21.01
CA ALA A 3 -3.24 10.70 -22.09
C ALA A 3 -4.71 10.88 -21.66
N HIS A 4 -5.05 10.49 -20.42
CA HIS A 4 -6.38 10.70 -19.86
C HIS A 4 -6.73 12.20 -19.79
N HIS A 5 -5.84 13.04 -19.27
CA HIS A 5 -6.08 14.48 -19.17
C HIS A 5 -6.21 15.14 -20.55
N ILE A 6 -5.37 14.75 -21.53
CA ILE A 6 -5.43 15.27 -22.89
C ILE A 6 -6.78 14.91 -23.55
N ALA A 7 -7.13 13.62 -23.54
CA ALA A 7 -8.36 13.16 -24.17
C ALA A 7 -9.62 13.72 -23.49
N ALA A 8 -9.68 13.66 -22.16
CA ALA A 8 -10.82 14.19 -21.39
C ALA A 8 -10.92 15.72 -21.50
N GLY A 9 -9.78 16.42 -21.53
CA GLY A 9 -9.75 17.88 -21.73
C GLY A 9 -10.30 18.30 -23.09
N ILE A 10 -9.85 17.65 -24.17
CA ILE A 10 -10.37 17.90 -25.52
C ILE A 10 -11.86 17.58 -25.60
N PHE A 11 -12.29 16.45 -25.05
CA PHE A 11 -13.70 16.08 -25.00
C PHE A 11 -14.53 17.10 -24.21
N GLY A 12 -14.02 17.59 -23.08
CA GLY A 12 -14.66 18.61 -22.25
C GLY A 12 -14.89 19.94 -23.00
N ILE A 13 -13.95 20.35 -23.87
CA ILE A 13 -14.12 21.54 -24.71
C ILE A 13 -15.29 21.36 -25.68
N PHE A 14 -15.35 20.24 -26.39
CA PHE A 14 -16.45 19.96 -27.31
C PHE A 14 -17.81 19.88 -26.59
N ALA A 15 -17.86 19.18 -25.46
CA ALA A 15 -19.06 19.10 -24.63
C ALA A 15 -19.50 20.49 -24.11
N GLY A 16 -18.55 21.34 -23.70
CA GLY A 16 -18.82 22.70 -23.27
C GLY A 16 -19.42 23.56 -24.38
N ILE A 17 -18.84 23.54 -25.59
CA ILE A 17 -19.38 24.25 -26.76
C ILE A 17 -20.80 23.78 -27.09
N PHE A 18 -21.05 22.47 -27.03
CA PHE A 18 -22.38 21.90 -27.23
C PHE A 18 -23.38 22.46 -26.20
N HIS A 19 -23.03 22.46 -24.91
CA HIS A 19 -23.91 22.96 -23.85
C HIS A 19 -24.13 24.48 -23.88
N LEU A 20 -23.23 25.26 -24.49
CA LEU A 20 -23.42 26.70 -24.73
C LEU A 20 -24.35 26.99 -25.91
N THR A 21 -24.31 26.14 -26.94
CA THR A 21 -25.01 26.39 -28.22
C THR A 21 -26.37 25.70 -28.32
N VAL A 22 -26.63 24.68 -27.51
CA VAL A 22 -27.86 23.87 -27.58
C VAL A 22 -28.67 23.95 -26.29
N ARG A 23 -29.95 24.33 -26.39
CA ARG A 23 -30.88 24.37 -25.25
C ARG A 23 -31.36 22.96 -24.88
N PRO A 24 -31.62 22.66 -23.59
CA PRO A 24 -32.09 21.34 -23.18
C PRO A 24 -33.44 20.97 -23.81
N PRO A 25 -33.64 19.69 -24.22
CA PRO A 25 -34.95 19.20 -24.64
C PRO A 25 -36.01 19.37 -23.55
N GLN A 26 -37.24 19.72 -23.95
CA GLN A 26 -38.34 20.00 -23.02
C GLN A 26 -38.63 18.84 -22.06
N ARG A 27 -38.52 17.58 -22.54
CA ARG A 27 -38.71 16.39 -21.71
C ARG A 27 -37.69 16.30 -20.58
N LEU A 28 -36.40 16.51 -20.89
CA LEU A 28 -35.31 16.48 -19.90
C LEU A 28 -35.41 17.66 -18.94
N TYR A 29 -35.71 18.86 -19.44
CA TYR A 29 -35.86 20.06 -18.61
C TYR A 29 -36.91 19.87 -17.50
N ARG A 30 -38.05 19.26 -17.85
CA ARG A 30 -39.13 18.97 -16.89
C ARG A 30 -38.79 17.79 -15.98
N ALA A 31 -38.30 16.69 -16.54
CA ALA A 31 -37.99 15.48 -15.77
C ALA A 31 -36.93 15.73 -14.68
N LEU A 32 -35.87 16.48 -15.04
CA LEU A 32 -34.77 16.82 -14.14
C LEU A 32 -34.99 18.15 -13.40
N ARG A 33 -36.16 18.78 -13.51
CA ARG A 33 -36.49 20.04 -12.82
C ARG A 33 -35.40 21.12 -12.98
N MET A 34 -34.88 21.30 -14.19
CA MET A 34 -33.70 22.14 -14.48
C MET A 34 -33.88 23.64 -14.16
N GLY A 35 -35.08 24.09 -13.79
CA GLY A 35 -35.33 25.44 -13.25
C GLY A 35 -35.10 25.57 -11.74
N ASN A 36 -34.93 24.48 -11.00
CA ASN A 36 -34.62 24.46 -9.57
C ASN A 36 -33.12 24.21 -9.37
N ILE A 37 -32.43 25.10 -8.67
CA ILE A 37 -30.99 24.97 -8.38
C ILE A 37 -30.64 23.73 -7.55
N GLU A 38 -31.56 23.24 -6.72
CA GLU A 38 -31.33 22.04 -5.90
C GLU A 38 -31.08 20.79 -6.73
N THR A 39 -31.57 20.73 -7.98
CA THR A 39 -31.25 19.59 -8.86
C THR A 39 -29.77 19.55 -9.21
N VAL A 40 -29.13 20.72 -9.36
CA VAL A 40 -27.69 20.82 -9.63
C VAL A 40 -26.91 20.43 -8.37
N LEU A 41 -27.36 20.86 -7.19
CA LEU A 41 -26.79 20.42 -5.92
C LEU A 41 -26.84 18.90 -5.78
N SER A 42 -28.00 18.29 -6.02
CA SER A 42 -28.20 16.84 -5.93
C SER A 42 -27.27 16.08 -6.87
N SER A 43 -27.22 16.44 -8.16
CA SER A 43 -26.32 15.78 -9.12
C SER A 43 -24.83 16.02 -8.82
N SER A 44 -24.48 17.19 -8.29
CA SER A 44 -23.09 17.53 -7.96
C SER A 44 -22.59 16.75 -6.74
N ILE A 45 -23.42 16.58 -5.71
CA ILE A 45 -23.10 15.73 -4.55
C ILE A 45 -22.83 14.29 -5.01
N ALA A 46 -23.67 13.75 -5.89
CA ALA A 46 -23.45 12.41 -6.44
C ALA A 46 -22.12 12.29 -7.20
N ALA A 47 -21.78 13.28 -8.04
CA ALA A 47 -20.52 13.29 -8.78
C ALA A 47 -19.28 13.42 -7.86
N VAL A 48 -19.35 14.27 -6.83
CA VAL A 48 -18.26 14.44 -5.86
C VAL A 48 -18.07 13.19 -5.00
N PHE A 49 -19.17 12.57 -4.55
CA PHE A 49 -19.13 11.30 -3.84
C PHE A 49 -18.48 10.20 -4.67
N PHE A 50 -18.87 10.08 -5.95
CA PHE A 50 -18.24 9.14 -6.87
C PHE A 50 -16.73 9.36 -6.96
N ALA A 51 -16.27 10.60 -7.13
CA ALA A 51 -14.85 10.92 -7.16
C ALA A 51 -14.13 10.55 -5.85
N ALA A 52 -14.73 10.82 -4.69
CA ALA A 52 -14.17 10.49 -3.38
C ALA A 52 -14.02 8.97 -3.17
N PHE A 53 -14.95 8.16 -3.69
CA PHE A 53 -14.85 6.70 -3.64
C PHE A 53 -13.72 6.18 -4.52
N VAL A 54 -13.60 6.71 -5.74
CA VAL A 54 -12.51 6.32 -6.66
C VAL A 54 -11.15 6.64 -6.04
N THR A 55 -10.97 7.85 -5.51
CA THR A 55 -9.67 8.26 -4.93
C THR A 55 -9.33 7.47 -3.66
N SER A 56 -10.33 7.19 -2.82
CA SER A 56 -10.17 6.35 -1.62
C SER A 56 -9.74 4.93 -1.99
N GLY A 57 -10.36 4.34 -3.00
CA GLY A 57 -9.96 3.04 -3.53
C GLY A 57 -8.54 3.05 -4.07
N THR A 58 -8.19 4.00 -4.96
CA THR A 58 -6.85 4.06 -5.54
C THR A 58 -5.76 4.31 -4.51
N MET A 59 -6.05 5.06 -3.44
CA MET A 59 -5.11 5.27 -2.33
C MET A 59 -4.86 3.97 -1.56
N TRP A 60 -5.91 3.21 -1.29
CA TRP A 60 -5.81 1.99 -0.48
C TRP A 60 -5.16 0.81 -1.22
N TYR A 61 -5.50 0.63 -2.51
CA TYR A 61 -4.97 -0.46 -3.34
C TYR A 61 -3.64 -0.12 -4.01
N GLY A 62 -3.33 1.16 -4.15
CA GLY A 62 -2.18 1.65 -4.91
C GLY A 62 -2.50 1.86 -6.39
N ALA A 63 -2.01 2.97 -6.93
CA ALA A 63 -2.06 3.32 -8.34
C ALA A 63 -0.81 4.12 -8.72
N ALA A 64 -0.59 4.34 -10.01
CA ALA A 64 0.51 5.18 -10.49
C ALA A 64 0.49 6.62 -9.93
N ALA A 65 -0.67 7.11 -9.50
CA ALA A 65 -0.84 8.43 -8.88
C ALA A 65 -0.65 8.45 -7.35
N THR A 66 -0.46 7.30 -6.71
CA THR A 66 -0.29 7.17 -5.25
C THR A 66 0.99 6.38 -4.95
N PRO A 67 2.18 6.92 -5.34
CA PRO A 67 3.44 6.22 -5.18
C PRO A 67 3.82 6.07 -3.70
N ILE A 68 4.39 4.91 -3.35
CA ILE A 68 4.73 4.54 -1.98
C ILE A 68 5.79 5.42 -1.33
N GLU A 69 6.62 6.11 -2.12
CA GLU A 69 7.63 7.04 -1.59
C GLU A 69 7.00 8.33 -1.06
N LEU A 70 5.78 8.65 -1.49
CA LEU A 70 5.04 9.81 -1.03
C LEU A 70 3.96 9.45 0.01
N PHE A 71 3.36 8.27 -0.10
CA PHE A 71 2.22 7.87 0.73
C PHE A 71 2.48 6.68 1.66
N GLY A 72 3.65 6.06 1.58
CA GLY A 72 3.95 4.81 2.28
C GLY A 72 3.49 3.56 1.52
N PRO A 73 3.92 2.36 1.95
CA PRO A 73 3.52 1.10 1.32
C PRO A 73 2.04 0.77 1.60
N THR A 74 1.51 -0.20 0.85
CA THR A 74 0.14 -0.69 1.06
C THR A 74 0.13 -1.93 1.96
N ARG A 75 -1.00 -2.22 2.60
CA ARG A 75 -1.16 -3.47 3.38
C ARG A 75 -0.96 -4.73 2.54
N TYR A 76 -1.30 -4.66 1.25
CA TYR A 76 -1.25 -5.81 0.35
C TYR A 76 0.18 -6.24 0.07
N GLN A 77 1.13 -5.29 0.11
CA GLN A 77 2.55 -5.60 -0.02
C GLN A 77 3.08 -6.39 1.19
N TRP A 78 2.59 -6.10 2.40
CA TRP A 78 2.89 -6.91 3.58
C TRP A 78 2.22 -8.28 3.52
N ASP A 79 0.92 -8.31 3.21
CA ASP A 79 0.11 -9.53 3.21
C ASP A 79 0.62 -10.57 2.19
N SER A 80 1.19 -10.12 1.06
CA SER A 80 1.79 -11.00 0.05
C SER A 80 3.28 -11.26 0.23
N GLY A 81 3.96 -10.60 1.18
CA GLY A 81 5.42 -10.67 1.32
C GLY A 81 6.17 -10.06 0.13
N TYR A 82 5.62 -9.00 -0.50
CA TYR A 82 6.14 -8.42 -1.73
C TYR A 82 7.61 -7.98 -1.62
N PHE A 83 7.95 -7.21 -0.58
CA PHE A 83 9.32 -6.72 -0.38
C PHE A 83 10.25 -7.83 0.11
N GLN A 84 9.76 -8.71 0.98
CA GLN A 84 10.50 -9.90 1.41
C GLN A 84 10.99 -10.73 0.22
N GLN A 85 10.11 -11.04 -0.74
CA GLN A 85 10.46 -11.81 -1.94
C GLN A 85 11.54 -11.12 -2.78
N GLU A 86 11.47 -9.79 -2.94
CA GLU A 86 12.48 -9.04 -3.67
C GLU A 86 13.83 -9.02 -2.95
N ILE A 87 13.82 -8.91 -1.62
CA ILE A 87 15.02 -9.00 -0.79
C ILE A 87 15.66 -10.39 -0.94
N GLU A 88 14.88 -11.46 -0.77
CA GLU A 88 15.33 -12.85 -0.92
C GLU A 88 15.93 -13.07 -2.32
N ARG A 89 15.25 -12.60 -3.38
CA ARG A 89 15.75 -12.67 -4.76
C ARG A 89 17.10 -11.97 -4.94
N GLN A 90 17.30 -10.79 -4.36
CA GLN A 90 18.57 -10.05 -4.44
C GLN A 90 19.69 -10.76 -3.67
N VAL A 91 19.38 -11.33 -2.50
CA VAL A 91 20.34 -12.12 -1.71
C VAL A 91 20.74 -13.38 -2.47
N GLU A 92 19.77 -14.15 -2.98
CA GLU A 92 20.03 -15.37 -3.77
C GLU A 92 20.89 -15.07 -5.01
N THR A 93 20.57 -13.98 -5.72
CA THR A 93 21.37 -13.54 -6.88
C THR A 93 22.81 -13.25 -6.45
N SER A 94 22.99 -12.48 -5.36
CA SER A 94 24.32 -12.14 -4.84
C SER A 94 25.13 -13.38 -4.41
N VAL A 95 24.48 -14.34 -3.76
CA VAL A 95 25.12 -15.60 -3.36
C VAL A 95 25.48 -16.44 -4.59
N SER A 96 24.64 -16.47 -5.62
CA SER A 96 24.93 -17.17 -6.88
C SER A 96 26.12 -16.58 -7.64
N GLU A 97 26.39 -15.28 -7.45
CA GLU A 97 27.58 -14.58 -7.97
C GLU A 97 28.85 -14.86 -7.14
N GLY A 98 28.77 -15.72 -6.12
CA GLY A 98 29.90 -16.17 -5.30
C GLY A 98 30.16 -15.35 -4.04
N LEU A 99 29.23 -14.47 -3.65
CA LEU A 99 29.33 -13.73 -2.39
C LEU A 99 28.95 -14.61 -1.21
N SER A 100 29.57 -14.34 -0.06
CA SER A 100 29.09 -14.91 1.21
C SER A 100 27.72 -14.32 1.59
N GLU A 101 26.93 -15.05 2.39
CA GLU A 101 25.64 -14.58 2.89
C GLU A 101 25.74 -13.20 3.57
N SER A 102 26.75 -12.99 4.40
CA SER A 102 26.99 -11.71 5.08
C SER A 102 27.20 -10.56 4.09
N GLN A 103 27.95 -10.80 3.02
CA GLN A 103 28.16 -9.81 1.96
C GLN A 103 26.89 -9.58 1.14
N ALA A 104 26.12 -10.63 0.85
CA ALA A 104 24.85 -10.54 0.13
C ALA A 104 23.84 -9.69 0.92
N TRP A 105 23.66 -9.96 2.21
CA TRP A 105 22.80 -9.15 3.09
C TRP A 105 23.27 -7.71 3.23
N SER A 106 24.59 -7.47 3.28
CA SER A 106 25.16 -6.12 3.36
C SER A 106 24.93 -5.28 2.10
N ARG A 107 24.53 -5.90 0.97
CA ARG A 107 24.18 -5.18 -0.27
C ARG A 107 22.73 -4.73 -0.32
N ILE A 108 21.87 -5.24 0.57
CA ILE A 108 20.46 -4.86 0.59
C ILE A 108 20.33 -3.41 1.05
N PRO A 109 19.64 -2.53 0.28
CA PRO A 109 19.43 -1.15 0.70
C PRO A 109 18.55 -1.07 1.95
N ASP A 110 18.96 -0.26 2.94
CA ASP A 110 18.18 0.01 4.16
C ASP A 110 16.74 0.45 3.84
N LYS A 111 16.55 1.24 2.77
CA LYS A 111 15.22 1.67 2.32
C LYS A 111 14.33 0.49 1.92
N LEU A 112 14.89 -0.52 1.25
CA LEU A 112 14.14 -1.71 0.84
C LEU A 112 13.81 -2.57 2.07
N ALA A 113 14.78 -2.79 2.96
CA ALA A 113 14.56 -3.48 4.22
C ALA A 113 13.48 -2.79 5.07
N PHE A 114 13.48 -1.45 5.09
CA PHE A 114 12.49 -0.68 5.84
C PHE A 114 11.07 -0.77 5.26
N TYR A 115 10.90 -0.98 3.95
CA TYR A 115 9.57 -1.28 3.40
C TYR A 115 9.04 -2.65 3.85
N ASP A 116 9.92 -3.59 4.18
CA ASP A 116 9.58 -4.94 4.66
C ASP A 116 9.39 -5.01 6.19
N TYR A 117 8.95 -3.91 6.80
CA TYR A 117 8.69 -3.80 8.23
C TYR A 117 7.22 -3.47 8.50
N ILE A 118 6.59 -4.23 9.41
CA ILE A 118 5.15 -4.13 9.68
C ILE A 118 4.71 -2.78 10.26
N GLY A 119 5.59 -2.03 10.92
CA GLY A 119 5.26 -0.69 11.42
C GLY A 119 4.95 0.30 10.29
N ASN A 120 5.43 0.01 9.08
CA ASN A 120 5.11 0.79 7.89
C ASN A 120 3.80 0.35 7.19
N ASN A 121 3.15 -0.71 7.67
CA ASN A 121 1.87 -1.17 7.12
C ASN A 121 0.72 -0.24 7.58
N PRO A 122 -0.02 0.41 6.66
CA PRO A 122 -1.09 1.34 7.02
C PRO A 122 -2.28 0.68 7.74
N ALA A 123 -2.36 -0.66 7.74
CA ALA A 123 -3.38 -1.42 8.46
C ALA A 123 -3.04 -1.71 9.95
N LYS A 124 -2.01 -1.07 10.52
CA LYS A 124 -1.61 -1.20 11.94
C LYS A 124 -1.90 0.02 12.82
N GLY A 125 -2.67 0.98 12.30
CA GLY A 125 -3.08 2.17 13.03
C GLY A 125 -4.11 1.93 14.14
N GLY A 126 -4.67 3.02 14.66
CA GLY A 126 -5.82 3.00 15.56
C GLY A 126 -6.56 4.32 15.48
N LEU A 127 -7.90 4.30 15.53
CA LEU A 127 -8.75 5.47 15.27
C LEU A 127 -8.36 6.72 16.10
N PHE A 128 -7.93 6.50 17.34
CA PHE A 128 -7.54 7.57 18.27
C PHE A 128 -6.03 7.67 18.52
N ARG A 129 -5.21 6.94 17.76
CA ARG A 129 -3.74 7.05 17.80
C ARG A 129 -3.32 8.19 16.87
N ALA A 130 -3.41 9.43 17.37
CA ALA A 130 -3.16 10.63 16.57
C ALA A 130 -1.67 11.03 16.52
N GLY A 131 -1.22 11.47 15.35
CA GLY A 131 0.11 12.01 15.09
C GLY A 131 0.84 11.27 13.96
N PRO A 132 2.12 11.62 13.72
CA PRO A 132 2.95 10.91 12.77
C PRO A 132 3.26 9.48 13.25
N MET A 133 3.63 8.59 12.32
CA MET A 133 4.08 7.23 12.63
C MET A 133 5.25 7.23 13.63
N ASN A 134 6.17 8.19 13.48
CA ASN A 134 7.32 8.37 14.38
C ASN A 134 6.94 8.58 15.86
N LYS A 135 5.70 8.97 16.16
CA LYS A 135 5.22 9.09 17.55
C LYS A 135 4.92 7.72 18.17
N GLY A 136 4.66 6.71 17.34
CA GLY A 136 4.41 5.33 17.75
C GLY A 136 5.71 4.60 18.06
N ASP A 137 6.44 4.21 17.02
CA ASP A 137 7.63 3.36 17.11
C ASP A 137 8.96 4.13 17.13
N GLY A 138 8.93 5.45 16.94
CA GLY A 138 10.10 6.31 17.01
C GLY A 138 10.62 6.74 15.63
N ILE A 139 11.75 7.45 15.63
CA ILE A 139 12.43 7.81 14.38
C ILE A 139 13.37 6.66 14.01
N ALA A 140 13.20 6.10 12.82
CA ALA A 140 14.10 5.06 12.33
C ALA A 140 15.52 5.62 12.15
N GLU A 141 16.50 4.97 12.79
CA GLU A 141 17.90 5.40 12.75
C GLU A 141 18.72 4.61 11.73
N ALA A 142 18.70 3.27 11.82
CA ALA A 142 19.48 2.39 10.96
C ALA A 142 18.91 0.97 10.92
N TRP A 143 19.25 0.23 9.86
CA TRP A 143 19.02 -1.21 9.80
C TRP A 143 20.12 -1.98 10.55
N LEU A 144 19.73 -2.95 11.38
CA LEU A 144 20.67 -3.77 12.18
C LEU A 144 21.10 -5.07 11.48
N GLY A 145 20.76 -5.23 10.21
CA GLY A 145 21.02 -6.43 9.43
C GLY A 145 19.91 -7.48 9.52
N HIS A 146 20.07 -8.57 8.76
CA HIS A 146 19.13 -9.69 8.73
C HIS A 146 19.49 -10.72 9.80
N PRO A 147 18.60 -11.03 10.76
CA PRO A 147 18.87 -12.05 11.77
C PRO A 147 18.69 -13.46 11.20
N ILE A 148 19.68 -14.32 11.44
CA ILE A 148 19.62 -15.76 11.10
C ILE A 148 19.48 -16.55 12.40
N PHE A 149 18.36 -17.26 12.56
CA PHE A 149 18.12 -18.13 13.72
C PHE A 149 18.52 -19.56 13.37
N ARG A 150 19.25 -20.22 14.29
CA ARG A 150 19.62 -21.63 14.13
C ARG A 150 19.28 -22.44 15.36
N ASP A 151 18.79 -23.66 15.17
CA ASP A 151 18.64 -24.62 16.27
C ASP A 151 19.99 -25.23 16.68
N LYS A 152 19.97 -26.07 17.72
CA LYS A 152 21.17 -26.79 18.21
C LYS A 152 21.81 -27.71 17.18
N ASP A 153 21.06 -28.13 16.15
CA ASP A 153 21.52 -29.00 15.07
C ASP A 153 21.99 -28.17 13.86
N GLY A 154 22.00 -26.83 13.97
CA GLY A 154 22.42 -25.90 12.94
C GLY A 154 21.39 -25.61 11.86
N ARG A 155 20.13 -26.09 12.01
CA ARG A 155 19.07 -25.82 11.04
C ARG A 155 18.60 -24.38 11.14
N GLU A 156 18.48 -23.71 10.00
CA GLU A 156 17.93 -22.35 9.95
C GLU A 156 16.42 -22.35 10.21
N LEU A 157 15.99 -21.38 11.01
CA LEU A 157 14.60 -21.20 11.42
C LEU A 157 14.10 -19.82 11.02
N THR A 158 12.82 -19.74 10.66
CA THR A 158 12.13 -18.50 10.31
C THR A 158 11.07 -18.17 11.35
N VAL A 159 11.05 -16.91 11.81
CA VAL A 159 9.99 -16.42 12.69
C VAL A 159 8.71 -16.21 11.89
N ARG A 160 7.59 -16.75 12.37
CA ARG A 160 6.29 -16.52 11.74
C ARG A 160 5.90 -15.05 11.85
N ARG A 161 5.77 -14.36 10.71
CA ARG A 161 5.36 -12.95 10.66
C ARG A 161 3.95 -12.73 11.20
N MET A 162 3.75 -11.60 11.88
CA MET A 162 2.46 -11.14 12.38
C MET A 162 1.54 -10.72 11.20
N PRO A 163 0.35 -11.32 11.07
CA PRO A 163 -0.67 -10.82 10.14
C PRO A 163 -1.26 -9.50 10.65
N ALA A 164 -1.66 -8.61 9.73
CA ALA A 164 -2.12 -7.26 10.09
C ALA A 164 -3.32 -7.23 11.06
N PHE A 165 -4.16 -8.29 11.06
CA PHE A 165 -5.33 -8.40 11.93
C PHE A 165 -4.99 -8.49 13.43
N PHE A 166 -3.80 -9.00 13.77
CA PHE A 166 -3.43 -9.28 15.15
C PHE A 166 -2.79 -8.05 15.81
N GLU A 167 -3.27 -7.70 17.01
CA GLU A 167 -2.59 -6.73 17.89
C GLU A 167 -1.46 -7.39 18.69
N THR A 168 -1.66 -8.65 19.09
CA THR A 168 -0.65 -9.50 19.72
C THR A 168 -0.52 -10.79 18.93
N PHE A 169 0.71 -11.31 18.80
CA PHE A 169 0.98 -12.52 18.04
C PHE A 169 2.09 -13.32 18.74
N PRO A 170 1.94 -14.65 18.89
CA PRO A 170 2.94 -15.47 19.58
C PRO A 170 4.24 -15.53 18.78
N VAL A 171 5.34 -15.79 19.49
CA VAL A 171 6.65 -16.04 18.86
C VAL A 171 6.74 -17.53 18.54
N ILE A 172 6.77 -17.85 17.26
CA ILE A 172 6.87 -19.22 16.74
C ILE A 172 7.93 -19.22 15.65
N LEU A 173 8.87 -20.16 15.74
CA LEU A 173 9.91 -20.40 14.75
C LEU A 173 9.65 -21.73 14.05
N VAL A 174 9.67 -21.69 12.73
CA VAL A 174 9.45 -22.86 11.86
C VAL A 174 10.69 -23.14 11.03
N ASP A 175 10.90 -24.40 10.66
CA ASP A 175 11.89 -24.73 9.63
C ASP A 175 11.34 -24.49 8.22
N LYS A 176 12.17 -24.73 7.21
CA LYS A 176 11.84 -24.59 5.79
C LYS A 176 10.63 -25.43 5.33
N ASP A 177 10.30 -26.50 6.06
CA ASP A 177 9.19 -27.41 5.74
C ASP A 177 7.91 -26.99 6.48
N GLY A 178 7.94 -25.87 7.23
CA GLY A 178 6.83 -25.35 8.00
C GLY A 178 6.60 -26.04 9.33
N ILE A 179 7.55 -26.88 9.79
CA ILE A 179 7.45 -27.59 11.06
C ILE A 179 7.91 -26.66 12.19
N ILE A 180 7.11 -26.55 13.25
CA ILE A 180 7.46 -25.76 14.43
C ILE A 180 8.67 -26.39 15.14
N ARG A 181 9.71 -25.58 15.39
CA ARG A 181 10.95 -26.02 16.05
C ARG A 181 11.27 -25.30 17.35
N ALA A 182 10.77 -24.07 17.53
CA ALA A 182 10.91 -23.32 18.76
C ALA A 182 9.76 -22.32 18.94
N ASP A 183 9.45 -21.98 20.18
CA ASP A 183 8.48 -20.96 20.57
C ASP A 183 8.90 -20.26 21.88
N ILE A 184 8.16 -19.21 22.25
CA ILE A 184 8.20 -18.66 23.61
C ILE A 184 6.89 -19.11 24.28
N PRO A 185 6.95 -20.04 25.26
CA PRO A 185 5.75 -20.53 25.93
C PRO A 185 5.13 -19.44 26.80
N VAL A 186 3.80 -19.53 26.95
CA VAL A 186 2.97 -18.62 27.78
C VAL A 186 3.19 -18.89 29.26
#